data_AF-A0A1L9TA60-F1
#
_entry.id   AF-A0A1L9TA60-F1
#
_cell.length_a   1.000
_cell.length_b   1.000
_cell.length_c   1.000
_cell.angle_alpha   90.00
_cell.angle_beta   90.00
_cell.angle_gamma   90.00
#
_symmetry.space_group_name_H-M   'P 1'
#
loop_
_entity.id
_entity.type
_entity.pdbx_description
1 polymer ?
#
loop_
_entity_poly.entity_id
_entity_poly.type
_entity_poly.pdbx_seq_one_letter_code
_entity_poly.pdbx_strand_id
1 'polypeptide(L)'
;MMDPVICLLFIDTTTAFINRRVPIIRSQPRRPGVIDRFAGLCCDLLPSLYGACVVLATGEDAKGTLDIQAWNDVYEQVKDWKLQIPLRMMAILTSNERTIFLTQAYAYRLVTLLILHQARYSADLHCKVRAEYTEQILSHMERCLLLVGEPPPHTLLPIFVAAMDLSTQIKGNRALQVLQSCRGASYYPYTRRLYGMCSEFWSQRDAGGSSDWLTYLDQFHPLNIPI
;
A
#
# COMPACT_ATOMS: atom_id res chain seq x y z
N MET A 1 -22.60 3.11 3.88
CA MET A 1 -23.01 1.87 4.58
C MET A 1 -21.81 0.95 4.59
N MET A 2 -21.48 0.32 5.72
CA MET A 2 -20.34 -0.60 5.81
C MET A 2 -20.80 -1.99 5.36
N ASP A 3 -20.23 -2.51 4.28
CA ASP A 3 -20.43 -3.91 3.88
C ASP A 3 -19.35 -4.75 4.57
N PRO A 4 -19.69 -5.63 5.53
CA PRO A 4 -18.70 -6.44 6.23
C PRO A 4 -17.90 -7.33 5.29
N VAL A 5 -18.46 -7.71 4.13
CA VAL A 5 -17.75 -8.49 3.11
C VAL A 5 -16.66 -7.65 2.44
N ILE A 6 -16.90 -6.35 2.19
CA ILE A 6 -15.88 -5.45 1.64
C ILE A 6 -14.74 -5.27 2.63
N CYS A 7 -15.07 -5.13 3.90
CA CYS A 7 -14.07 -4.97 4.97
C CYS A 7 -13.17 -6.21 5.04
N LEU A 8 -13.75 -7.40 5.08
CA LEU A 8 -13.00 -8.66 5.09
C LEU A 8 -12.17 -8.84 3.82
N LEU A 9 -12.73 -8.54 2.64
CA LEU A 9 -12.01 -8.61 1.39
C LEU A 9 -10.81 -7.65 1.37
N PHE A 10 -10.97 -6.43 1.87
CA PHE A 10 -9.89 -5.45 1.96
C PHE A 10 -8.80 -5.92 2.93
N ILE A 11 -9.18 -6.44 4.10
CA ILE A 11 -8.23 -6.94 5.10
C ILE A 11 -7.44 -8.13 4.56
N ASP A 12 -8.14 -9.12 4.03
CA ASP A 12 -7.52 -10.32 3.47
C ASP A 12 -6.60 -9.96 2.29
N THR A 13 -7.07 -9.12 1.36
CA THR A 13 -6.28 -8.73 0.18
C THR A 13 -5.01 -7.98 0.56
N THR A 14 -5.10 -6.95 1.41
CA THR A 14 -3.93 -6.12 1.76
C THR A 14 -2.95 -6.85 2.69
N THR A 15 -3.45 -7.74 3.57
CA THR A 15 -2.60 -8.64 4.36
C THR A 15 -1.87 -9.61 3.46
N ALA A 16 -2.57 -10.25 2.52
CA ALA A 16 -1.96 -11.16 1.57
C ALA A 16 -0.97 -10.43 0.65
N PHE A 17 -1.27 -9.18 0.28
CA PHE A 17 -0.45 -8.36 -0.61
C PHE A 17 0.95 -8.11 -0.07
N ILE A 18 1.05 -7.60 1.18
CA ILE A 18 2.36 -7.39 1.82
C ILE A 18 3.06 -8.70 2.10
N ASN A 19 2.29 -9.78 2.30
CA ASN A 19 2.84 -11.10 2.52
C ASN A 19 3.15 -11.88 1.23
N ARG A 20 2.92 -11.28 0.05
CA ARG A 20 3.05 -11.93 -1.27
C ARG A 20 2.35 -13.28 -1.37
N ARG A 21 1.18 -13.41 -0.74
CA ARG A 21 0.33 -14.61 -0.79
C ARG A 21 -0.92 -14.37 -1.61
N VAL A 22 -1.57 -15.44 -2.03
CA VAL A 22 -2.91 -15.36 -2.61
C VAL A 22 -3.94 -15.09 -1.49
N PRO A 23 -4.81 -14.08 -1.61
CA PRO A 23 -5.88 -13.83 -0.64
C PRO A 23 -6.84 -15.02 -0.57
N ILE A 24 -7.37 -15.31 0.62
CA ILE A 24 -8.31 -16.42 0.84
C ILE A 24 -9.65 -16.11 0.17
N ILE A 25 -10.12 -14.87 0.28
CA ILE A 25 -11.37 -14.39 -0.27
C ILE A 25 -11.10 -13.90 -1.69
N ARG A 26 -11.69 -14.59 -2.67
CA ARG A 26 -11.60 -14.17 -4.07
C ARG A 26 -12.33 -12.84 -4.27
N SER A 27 -11.63 -11.87 -4.83
CA SER A 27 -12.24 -10.63 -5.28
C SER A 27 -13.07 -10.88 -6.54
N GLN A 28 -14.35 -10.47 -6.51
CA GLN A 28 -15.21 -10.44 -7.68
C GLN A 28 -15.35 -9.01 -8.19
N PRO A 29 -15.50 -8.79 -9.51
CA PRO A 29 -15.82 -7.48 -10.05
C PRO A 29 -17.10 -6.95 -9.39
N ARG A 30 -16.97 -5.87 -8.61
CA ARG A 30 -18.11 -5.22 -7.96
C ARG A 30 -18.68 -4.14 -8.86
N ARG A 31 -19.91 -3.73 -8.58
CA ARG A 31 -20.55 -2.61 -9.28
C ARG A 31 -19.69 -1.35 -9.07
N PRO A 32 -19.34 -0.61 -10.13
CA PRO A 32 -18.53 0.59 -10.01
C PRO A 32 -19.27 1.65 -9.19
N GLY A 33 -18.50 2.50 -8.51
CA GLY A 33 -19.04 3.61 -7.74
C GLY A 33 -19.63 3.20 -6.40
N VAL A 34 -19.17 2.11 -5.78
CA VAL A 34 -19.51 1.81 -4.39
C VAL A 34 -18.48 2.50 -3.48
N ILE A 35 -18.97 3.34 -2.55
CA ILE A 35 -18.14 3.88 -1.46
C ILE A 35 -18.45 3.10 -0.20
N ASP A 36 -17.47 2.33 0.26
CA ASP A 36 -17.54 1.65 1.53
C ASP A 36 -16.92 2.51 2.64
N ARG A 37 -17.39 2.36 3.87
CA ARG A 37 -16.88 3.17 4.99
C ARG A 37 -15.46 2.78 5.41
N PHE A 38 -15.06 1.54 5.17
CA PHE A 38 -13.77 0.97 5.57
C PHE A 38 -12.79 0.99 4.39
N ALA A 39 -13.18 0.38 3.26
CA ALA A 39 -12.33 0.34 2.06
C ALA A 39 -12.41 1.63 1.22
N GLY A 40 -13.30 2.56 1.56
CA GLY A 40 -13.43 3.84 0.86
C GLY A 40 -13.69 3.64 -0.63
N LEU A 41 -12.87 4.32 -1.42
CA LEU A 41 -12.85 4.23 -2.88
C LEU A 41 -11.92 3.12 -3.43
N CYS A 42 -11.23 2.38 -2.54
CA CYS A 42 -10.41 1.24 -2.95
C CYS A 42 -11.25 0.06 -3.44
N CYS A 43 -12.57 0.07 -3.25
CA CYS A 43 -13.46 -1.00 -3.70
C CYS A 43 -13.27 -1.36 -5.18
N ASP A 44 -13.13 -0.36 -6.04
CA ASP A 44 -12.91 -0.53 -7.48
C ASP A 44 -11.48 -0.99 -7.82
N LEU A 45 -10.54 -0.86 -6.88
CA LEU A 45 -9.14 -1.29 -7.01
C LEU A 45 -8.91 -2.71 -6.48
N LEU A 46 -9.79 -3.23 -5.61
CA LEU A 46 -9.66 -4.55 -4.99
C LEU A 46 -9.44 -5.70 -5.98
N PRO A 47 -10.11 -5.78 -7.15
CA PRO A 47 -9.82 -6.82 -8.14
C PRO A 47 -8.37 -6.75 -8.66
N SER A 48 -7.85 -5.55 -8.92
CA SER A 48 -6.47 -5.36 -9.37
C SER A 48 -5.46 -5.68 -8.26
N LEU A 49 -5.76 -5.31 -7.01
CA LEU A 49 -4.97 -5.69 -5.84
C LEU A 49 -4.90 -7.21 -5.66
N TYR A 50 -6.03 -7.90 -5.81
CA TYR A 50 -6.06 -9.37 -5.79
C TYR A 50 -5.19 -9.96 -6.91
N GLY A 51 -5.29 -9.44 -8.14
CA GLY A 51 -4.43 -9.84 -9.25
C GLY A 51 -2.94 -9.65 -8.96
N ALA A 52 -2.58 -8.51 -8.34
CA ALA A 52 -1.21 -8.25 -7.91
C ALA A 52 -0.72 -9.26 -6.87
N CYS A 53 -1.57 -9.64 -5.90
CA CYS A 53 -1.24 -10.68 -4.94
C CYS A 53 -0.96 -12.04 -5.62
N VAL A 54 -1.76 -12.42 -6.61
CA VAL A 54 -1.58 -13.68 -7.36
C VAL A 54 -0.24 -13.68 -8.10
N VAL A 55 0.07 -12.61 -8.84
CA VAL A 55 1.33 -12.49 -9.58
C VAL A 55 2.52 -12.56 -8.62
N LEU A 56 2.47 -11.82 -7.51
CA LEU A 56 3.55 -11.81 -6.51
C LEU A 56 3.76 -13.18 -5.88
N ALA A 57 2.69 -13.91 -5.53
CA ALA A 57 2.77 -15.25 -4.95
C ALA A 57 3.35 -16.28 -5.92
N THR A 58 2.92 -16.25 -7.19
CA THR A 58 3.43 -17.17 -8.22
C THR A 58 4.92 -16.95 -8.51
N GLY A 59 5.42 -15.73 -8.35
CA GLY A 59 6.84 -15.42 -8.47
C GLY A 59 7.72 -16.06 -7.38
N GLU A 60 7.15 -16.40 -6.22
CA GLU A 60 7.86 -17.07 -5.13
C GLU A 60 7.90 -18.60 -5.30
N ASP A 61 6.77 -19.22 -5.65
CA ASP A 61 6.61 -20.68 -5.61
C ASP A 61 7.23 -21.41 -6.82
N ALA A 62 7.34 -20.76 -7.99
CA ALA A 62 7.75 -21.39 -9.23
C ALA A 62 9.17 -20.95 -9.67
N LYS A 63 10.22 -21.59 -9.12
CA LYS A 63 11.62 -21.39 -9.54
C LYS A 63 12.12 -19.93 -9.53
N GLY A 64 11.44 -19.02 -8.83
CA GLY A 64 11.76 -17.59 -8.80
C GLY A 64 11.50 -16.83 -10.11
N THR A 65 10.76 -17.42 -11.07
CA THR A 65 10.52 -16.77 -12.37
C THR A 65 9.10 -16.22 -12.41
N LEU A 66 8.98 -14.91 -12.21
CA LEU A 66 7.73 -14.17 -12.28
C LEU A 66 7.12 -14.24 -13.70
N ASP A 67 5.83 -14.58 -13.81
CA ASP A 67 5.11 -14.55 -15.09
C ASP A 67 5.02 -13.11 -15.59
N ILE A 68 5.89 -12.80 -16.57
CA ILE A 68 6.07 -11.45 -17.10
C ILE A 68 4.78 -10.94 -17.76
N GLN A 69 4.01 -11.81 -18.42
CA GLN A 69 2.79 -11.39 -19.11
C GLN A 69 1.70 -11.06 -18.09
N ALA A 70 1.45 -11.97 -17.14
CA ALA A 70 0.47 -11.73 -16.08
C ALA A 70 0.84 -10.49 -15.24
N TRP A 71 2.13 -10.28 -14.97
CA TRP A 71 2.60 -9.07 -14.30
C TRP A 71 2.34 -7.81 -15.13
N ASN A 72 2.64 -7.82 -16.44
CA ASN A 72 2.43 -6.66 -17.31
C ASN A 72 0.95 -6.27 -17.34
N ASP A 73 0.07 -7.26 -17.48
CA ASP A 73 -1.38 -7.07 -17.55
C ASP A 73 -1.89 -6.42 -16.26
N VAL A 74 -1.49 -6.95 -15.09
CA VAL A 74 -1.87 -6.39 -13.79
C VAL A 74 -1.25 -5.00 -13.58
N TYR A 75 0.02 -4.81 -13.93
CA TYR A 75 0.72 -3.54 -13.76
C TYR A 75 0.06 -2.43 -14.58
N GLU A 76 -0.22 -2.67 -15.86
CA GLU A 76 -0.92 -1.71 -16.72
C GLU A 76 -2.35 -1.47 -16.25
N GLN A 77 -3.08 -2.51 -15.79
CA GLN A 77 -4.42 -2.34 -15.22
C GLN A 77 -4.41 -1.41 -13.98
N VAL A 78 -3.44 -1.56 -13.07
CA VAL A 78 -3.30 -0.69 -11.89
C VAL A 78 -2.84 0.71 -12.29
N LYS A 79 -1.93 0.80 -13.27
CA LYS A 79 -1.40 2.08 -13.75
C LYS A 79 -2.45 2.90 -14.49
N ASP A 80 -3.29 2.28 -15.31
CA ASP A 80 -4.37 2.96 -16.05
C ASP A 80 -5.65 3.10 -15.24
N TRP A 81 -5.71 2.51 -14.04
CA TRP A 81 -6.85 2.63 -13.16
C TRP A 81 -7.19 4.09 -12.89
N LYS A 82 -8.47 4.41 -13.06
CA LYS A 82 -9.07 5.71 -12.76
C LYS A 82 -10.31 5.49 -11.93
N LEU A 83 -10.47 6.33 -10.91
CA LEU A 83 -11.65 6.37 -10.07
C LEU A 83 -12.92 6.59 -10.91
N GLN A 84 -13.83 5.63 -10.87
CA GLN A 84 -15.13 5.70 -11.53
C GLN A 84 -16.20 6.10 -10.51
N ILE A 85 -16.16 7.35 -10.04
CA ILE A 85 -17.12 7.85 -9.04
C ILE A 85 -18.22 8.62 -9.76
N PRO A 86 -19.50 8.22 -9.64
CA PRO A 86 -20.60 9.03 -10.12
C PRO A 86 -20.57 10.42 -9.49
N LEU A 87 -20.71 11.48 -10.29
CA LEU A 87 -20.73 12.88 -9.80
C LEU A 87 -21.70 13.09 -8.63
N ARG A 88 -22.84 12.39 -8.66
CA ARG A 88 -23.85 12.40 -7.60
C ARG A 88 -23.29 11.93 -6.24
N MET A 89 -22.38 10.98 -6.25
CA MET A 89 -21.75 10.45 -5.03
C MET A 89 -20.63 11.35 -4.52
N MET A 90 -19.93 12.07 -5.40
CA MET A 90 -18.98 13.10 -4.97
C MET A 90 -19.68 14.31 -4.32
N ALA A 91 -20.92 14.60 -4.74
CA ALA A 91 -21.70 15.72 -4.22
C ALA A 91 -22.20 15.52 -2.78
N ILE A 92 -22.39 14.26 -2.34
CA ILE A 92 -22.86 13.96 -0.98
C ILE A 92 -21.73 13.93 0.06
N LEU A 93 -20.48 13.81 -0.37
CA LEU A 93 -19.32 13.80 0.52
C LEU A 93 -18.91 15.22 0.90
N THR A 94 -18.52 15.40 2.16
CA THR A 94 -17.84 16.61 2.61
C THR A 94 -16.47 16.74 1.95
N SER A 95 -15.89 17.95 1.96
CA SER A 95 -14.53 18.17 1.44
C SER A 95 -13.48 17.32 2.15
N ASN A 96 -13.63 17.10 3.46
CA ASN A 96 -12.71 16.28 4.24
C ASN A 96 -12.85 14.79 3.87
N GLU A 97 -14.08 14.26 3.78
CA GLU A 97 -14.30 12.87 3.37
C GLU A 97 -13.79 12.60 1.96
N ARG A 98 -14.01 13.53 1.01
CA ARG A 98 -13.41 13.43 -0.33
C ARG A 98 -11.90 13.35 -0.26
N THR A 99 -11.27 14.20 0.54
CA THR A 99 -9.81 14.21 0.70
C THR A 99 -9.31 12.90 1.27
N ILE A 100 -9.95 12.39 2.33
CA ILE A 100 -9.63 11.09 2.95
C ILE A 100 -9.73 9.96 1.91
N PHE A 101 -10.89 9.79 1.27
CA PHE A 101 -11.13 8.65 0.38
C PHE A 101 -10.27 8.67 -0.87
N LEU A 102 -10.06 9.85 -1.47
CA LEU A 102 -9.18 10.00 -2.63
C LEU A 102 -7.73 9.66 -2.24
N THR A 103 -7.26 10.18 -1.12
CA THR A 103 -5.89 9.95 -0.64
C THR A 103 -5.65 8.47 -0.37
N GLN A 104 -6.58 7.80 0.32
CA GLN A 104 -6.51 6.36 0.57
C GLN A 104 -6.41 5.57 -0.75
N ALA A 105 -7.29 5.82 -1.71
CA ALA A 105 -7.33 5.08 -2.95
C ALA A 105 -6.10 5.29 -3.83
N TYR A 106 -5.60 6.53 -3.93
CA TYR A 106 -4.36 6.81 -4.64
C TYR A 106 -3.15 6.20 -3.95
N ALA A 107 -3.09 6.22 -2.61
CA ALA A 107 -2.00 5.59 -1.87
C ALA A 107 -1.96 4.07 -2.11
N TYR A 108 -3.11 3.40 -2.12
CA TYR A 108 -3.17 1.97 -2.43
C TYR A 108 -2.79 1.66 -3.87
N ARG A 109 -3.20 2.48 -4.85
CA ARG A 109 -2.75 2.33 -6.23
C ARG A 109 -1.22 2.47 -6.33
N LEU A 110 -0.66 3.52 -5.73
CA LEU A 110 0.76 3.81 -5.81
C LEU A 110 1.61 2.75 -5.10
N VAL A 111 1.22 2.32 -3.89
CA VAL A 111 1.94 1.24 -3.20
C VAL A 111 1.85 -0.06 -4.00
N THR A 112 0.75 -0.31 -4.71
CA THR A 112 0.64 -1.50 -5.55
C THR A 112 1.67 -1.49 -6.66
N LEU A 113 1.79 -0.37 -7.37
CA LEU A 113 2.79 -0.18 -8.43
C LEU A 113 4.21 -0.27 -7.88
N LEU A 114 4.46 0.29 -6.70
CA LEU A 114 5.74 0.27 -6.03
C LEU A 114 6.19 -1.17 -5.73
N ILE A 115 5.33 -1.98 -5.11
CA ILE A 115 5.63 -3.38 -4.76
C ILE A 115 5.82 -4.23 -6.01
N LEU A 116 4.93 -4.09 -7.01
CA LEU A 116 5.07 -4.80 -8.29
C LEU A 116 6.38 -4.45 -8.98
N HIS A 117 6.77 -3.18 -8.97
CA HIS A 117 8.03 -2.72 -9.56
C HIS A 117 9.23 -3.25 -8.77
N GLN A 118 9.19 -3.26 -7.43
CA GLN A 118 10.27 -3.83 -6.61
C GLN A 118 10.45 -5.33 -6.84
N ALA A 119 9.35 -6.08 -6.93
CA ALA A 119 9.39 -7.52 -7.18
C ALA A 119 10.03 -7.87 -8.54
N ARG A 120 9.89 -7.00 -9.54
CA ARG A 120 10.46 -7.22 -10.88
C ARG A 120 11.88 -6.66 -11.06
N TYR A 121 12.18 -5.52 -10.43
CA TYR A 121 13.39 -4.74 -10.67
C TYR A 121 14.19 -4.49 -9.38
N SER A 122 14.26 -5.48 -8.49
CA SER A 122 14.84 -5.36 -7.15
C SER A 122 16.29 -4.87 -7.12
N ALA A 123 17.07 -5.13 -8.18
CA ALA A 123 18.48 -4.71 -8.29
C ALA A 123 18.69 -3.20 -8.51
N ASP A 124 17.67 -2.45 -8.92
CA ASP A 124 17.82 -1.02 -9.20
C ASP A 124 17.58 -0.17 -7.94
N LEU A 125 18.63 0.02 -7.14
CA LEU A 125 18.59 0.81 -5.90
C LEU A 125 18.14 2.26 -6.10
N HIS A 126 18.38 2.82 -7.30
CA HIS A 126 18.11 4.21 -7.62
C HIS A 126 17.00 4.35 -8.68
N CYS A 127 16.04 3.42 -8.62
CA CYS A 127 14.92 3.43 -9.52
C CYS A 127 14.10 4.73 -9.37
N LYS A 128 14.18 5.59 -10.38
CA LYS A 128 13.43 6.85 -10.44
C LYS A 128 11.92 6.63 -10.30
N VAL A 129 11.40 5.54 -10.88
CA VAL A 129 9.98 5.20 -10.85
C VAL A 129 9.52 4.90 -9.42
N ARG A 130 10.27 4.08 -8.67
CA ARG A 130 9.93 3.79 -7.27
C ARG A 130 10.02 5.04 -6.40
N ALA A 131 11.08 5.83 -6.56
CA ALA A 131 11.23 7.09 -5.85
C ALA A 131 10.06 8.06 -6.13
N GLU A 132 9.56 8.09 -7.36
CA GLU A 132 8.40 8.90 -7.75
C GLU A 132 7.11 8.41 -7.06
N TYR A 133 6.83 7.11 -7.06
CA TYR A 133 5.68 6.56 -6.35
C TYR A 133 5.74 6.81 -4.85
N THR A 134 6.91 6.58 -4.25
CA THR A 134 7.15 6.81 -2.83
C THR A 134 6.93 8.29 -2.46
N GLU A 135 7.45 9.23 -3.25
CA GLU A 135 7.22 10.66 -3.00
C GLU A 135 5.75 11.06 -3.18
N GLN A 136 5.06 10.50 -4.18
CA GLN A 136 3.63 10.74 -4.37
C GLN A 136 2.81 10.23 -3.19
N ILE A 137 3.09 9.01 -2.67
CA ILE A 137 2.41 8.47 -1.48
C ILE A 137 2.56 9.43 -0.31
N LEU A 138 3.80 9.83 0.02
CA LEU A 138 4.05 10.72 1.15
C LEU A 138 3.39 12.09 0.96
N SER A 139 3.50 12.68 -0.22
CA SER A 139 2.87 13.96 -0.55
C SER A 139 1.35 13.91 -0.40
N HIS A 140 0.72 12.80 -0.78
CA HIS A 140 -0.71 12.58 -0.59
C HIS A 140 -1.08 12.51 0.90
N MET A 141 -0.32 11.75 1.69
CA MET A 141 -0.58 11.62 3.13
C MET A 141 -0.38 12.93 3.89
N GLU A 142 0.70 13.66 3.60
CA GLU A 142 1.01 14.95 4.23
C GLU A 142 -0.03 16.01 3.89
N ARG A 143 -0.51 16.03 2.63
CA ARG A 143 -1.60 16.93 2.24
C ARG A 143 -2.89 16.60 2.96
N CYS A 144 -3.22 15.31 3.11
CA CYS A 144 -4.39 14.89 3.88
C CYS A 144 -4.25 15.30 5.35
N LEU A 145 -3.09 15.07 5.96
CA LEU A 145 -2.77 15.49 7.33
C LEU A 145 -2.92 17.00 7.50
N LEU A 146 -2.43 17.81 6.55
CA LEU A 146 -2.55 19.27 6.59
C LEU A 146 -4.01 19.75 6.50
N LEU A 147 -4.81 19.15 5.62
CA LEU A 147 -6.17 19.60 5.33
C LEU A 147 -7.21 19.08 6.33
N VAL A 148 -7.03 17.85 6.79
CA VAL A 148 -8.02 17.11 7.59
C VAL A 148 -7.57 16.96 9.05
N GLY A 149 -6.28 17.17 9.32
CA GLY A 149 -5.68 16.98 10.64
C GLY A 149 -5.20 15.55 10.91
N GLU A 150 -5.39 14.63 9.96
CA GLU A 150 -4.98 13.23 10.08
C GLU A 150 -4.75 12.57 8.71
N PRO A 151 -3.91 11.52 8.63
CA PRO A 151 -3.85 10.67 7.45
C PRO A 151 -5.12 9.82 7.33
N PRO A 152 -5.47 9.32 6.13
CA PRO A 152 -6.65 8.49 5.97
C PRO A 152 -6.55 7.21 6.81
N PRO A 153 -7.68 6.69 7.33
CA PRO A 153 -7.68 5.43 8.05
C PRO A 153 -7.19 4.31 7.13
N HIS A 154 -6.71 3.21 7.71
CA HIS A 154 -6.35 2.02 6.94
C HIS A 154 -5.23 2.25 5.91
N THR A 155 -4.33 3.22 6.13
CA THR A 155 -3.22 3.55 5.20
C THR A 155 -1.82 3.25 5.75
N LEU A 156 -1.75 2.49 6.85
CA LEU A 156 -0.47 2.11 7.47
C LEU A 156 0.44 1.35 6.51
N LEU A 157 -0.12 0.46 5.67
CA LEU A 157 0.65 -0.30 4.69
C LEU A 157 1.33 0.62 3.65
N PRO A 158 0.60 1.49 2.90
CA PRO A 158 1.23 2.46 2.01
C PRO A 158 2.34 3.30 2.66
N ILE A 159 2.13 3.79 3.88
CA ILE A 159 3.12 4.62 4.59
C ILE A 159 4.35 3.79 4.96
N PHE A 160 4.14 2.57 5.47
CA PHE A 160 5.23 1.68 5.87
C PHE A 160 6.12 1.31 4.68
N VAL A 161 5.51 0.89 3.56
CA VAL A 161 6.27 0.51 2.36
C VAL A 161 7.02 1.71 1.79
N ALA A 162 6.38 2.88 1.73
CA ALA A 162 7.04 4.12 1.33
C ALA A 162 8.23 4.45 2.25
N ALA A 163 8.11 4.25 3.57
CA ALA A 163 9.20 4.50 4.52
C ALA A 163 10.40 3.56 4.30
N MET A 164 10.17 2.33 3.85
CA MET A 164 11.19 1.32 3.59
C MET A 164 11.90 1.54 2.24
N ASP A 165 11.16 1.97 1.22
CA ASP A 165 11.68 2.12 -0.16
C ASP A 165 12.57 3.36 -0.37
N LEU A 166 12.56 4.33 0.55
CA LEU A 166 13.28 5.58 0.39
C LEU A 166 14.79 5.39 0.17
N SER A 167 15.42 6.37 -0.44
CA SER A 167 16.86 6.34 -0.75
C SER A 167 17.74 6.80 0.42
N THR A 168 17.18 7.46 1.44
CA THR A 168 17.92 7.97 2.60
C THR A 168 17.12 7.87 3.89
N GLN A 169 17.82 7.64 5.01
CA GLN A 169 17.23 7.57 6.34
C GLN A 169 16.48 8.87 6.72
N ILE A 170 16.97 10.03 6.28
CA ILE A 170 16.29 11.32 6.52
C ILE A 170 14.87 11.31 5.92
N LYS A 171 14.72 10.81 4.70
CA LYS A 171 13.40 10.66 4.08
C LYS A 171 12.60 9.56 4.79
N GLY A 172 13.25 8.48 5.21
CA GLY A 172 12.65 7.48 6.09
C GLY A 172 12.00 8.10 7.34
N ASN A 173 12.71 8.99 8.02
CA ASN A 173 12.21 9.71 9.20
C ASN A 173 11.00 10.59 8.89
N ARG A 174 10.96 11.24 7.72
CA ARG A 174 9.76 11.97 7.25
C ARG A 174 8.55 11.05 7.14
N ALA A 175 8.70 9.88 6.51
CA ALA A 175 7.62 8.89 6.44
C ALA A 175 7.19 8.36 7.82
N LEU A 176 8.15 8.18 8.73
CA LEU A 176 7.86 7.76 10.11
C LEU A 176 7.10 8.83 10.91
N GLN A 177 7.33 10.12 10.66
CA GLN A 177 6.54 11.20 11.27
C GLN A 177 5.07 11.14 10.83
N VAL A 178 4.81 10.86 9.54
CA VAL A 178 3.46 10.65 9.04
C VAL A 178 2.82 9.43 9.71
N LEU A 179 3.57 8.33 9.87
CA LEU A 179 3.11 7.12 10.55
C LEU A 179 2.75 7.38 12.03
N GLN A 180 3.55 8.19 12.73
CA GLN A 180 3.27 8.61 14.12
C GLN A 180 2.04 9.52 14.25
N SER A 181 1.67 10.21 13.17
CA SER A 181 0.49 11.08 13.12
C SER A 181 -0.83 10.32 12.88
N CYS A 182 -0.78 9.01 12.62
CA CYS A 182 -1.97 8.18 12.50
C CYS A 182 -2.70 8.06 13.86
N ARG A 183 -4.04 8.16 13.88
CA ARG A 183 -4.82 8.00 15.12
C ARG A 183 -4.51 6.65 15.77
N GLY A 184 -4.24 6.70 17.08
CA GLY A 184 -3.92 5.50 17.85
C GLY A 184 -2.49 4.99 17.66
N ALA A 185 -1.64 5.63 16.85
CA ALA A 185 -0.26 5.18 16.61
C ALA A 185 0.60 5.09 17.88
N SER A 186 0.29 5.87 18.91
CA SER A 186 0.93 5.77 20.24
C SER A 186 0.37 4.64 21.10
N TYR A 187 -0.84 4.17 20.81
CA TYR A 187 -1.59 3.19 21.61
C TYR A 187 -1.50 1.77 21.05
N TYR A 188 -1.37 1.62 19.74
CA TYR A 188 -1.27 0.30 19.13
C TYR A 188 0.18 -0.22 19.21
N PRO A 189 0.44 -1.38 19.86
CA PRO A 189 1.78 -1.96 19.92
C PRO A 189 2.41 -2.21 18.54
N TYR A 190 1.55 -2.36 17.53
CA TYR A 190 1.93 -2.68 16.18
C TYR A 190 2.60 -1.51 15.41
N THR A 191 2.12 -0.27 15.57
CA THR A 191 2.77 0.90 14.92
C THR A 191 4.18 1.10 15.46
N ARG A 192 4.41 0.79 16.74
CA ARG A 192 5.76 0.74 17.34
C ARG A 192 6.60 -0.38 16.71
N ARG A 193 6.01 -1.55 16.45
CA ARG A 193 6.69 -2.65 15.76
C ARG A 193 7.13 -2.24 14.35
N LEU A 194 6.23 -1.65 13.55
CA LEU A 194 6.57 -1.15 12.22
C LEU A 194 7.68 -0.11 12.24
N TYR A 195 7.61 0.84 13.19
CA TYR A 195 8.66 1.83 13.38
C TYR A 195 10.00 1.16 13.69
N GLY A 196 10.01 0.18 14.61
CA GLY A 196 11.20 -0.60 14.95
C GLY A 196 11.78 -1.33 13.74
N MET A 197 10.93 -1.97 12.93
CA MET A 197 11.34 -2.65 11.69
C MET A 197 11.95 -1.68 10.67
N CYS A 198 11.34 -0.50 10.46
CA CYS A 198 11.93 0.52 9.62
C CYS A 198 13.30 0.96 10.15
N SER A 199 13.38 1.29 11.44
CA SER A 199 14.63 1.76 12.07
C SER A 199 15.74 0.71 11.97
N GLU A 200 15.42 -0.56 12.18
CA GLU A 200 16.35 -1.67 12.07
C GLU A 200 16.82 -1.87 10.62
N PHE A 201 15.89 -1.92 9.67
CA PHE A 201 16.21 -2.00 8.24
C PHE A 201 17.17 -0.88 7.81
N TRP A 202 16.89 0.36 8.22
CA TRP A 202 17.75 1.50 7.94
C TRP A 202 19.14 1.36 8.57
N SER A 203 19.23 0.91 9.81
CA SER A 203 20.51 0.66 10.47
C SER A 203 21.33 -0.41 9.75
N GLN A 204 20.68 -1.48 9.28
CA GLN A 204 21.34 -2.52 8.49
C GLN A 204 21.81 -1.99 7.14
N ARG A 205 20.97 -1.21 6.45
CA ARG A 205 21.29 -0.66 5.13
C ARG A 205 22.42 0.36 5.18
N ASP A 206 22.43 1.24 6.17
CA ASP A 206 23.50 2.24 6.37
C ASP A 206 24.83 1.56 6.74
N ALA A 207 24.79 0.39 7.37
CA ALA A 207 25.96 -0.45 7.63
C ALA A 207 26.44 -1.27 6.41
N GLY A 208 25.82 -1.10 5.23
CA GLY A 208 26.15 -1.83 4.01
C GLY A 208 25.45 -3.18 3.85
N GLY A 209 24.40 -3.44 4.64
CA GLY A 209 23.55 -4.63 4.55
C GLY A 209 22.62 -4.64 3.33
N SER A 210 21.69 -5.61 3.29
CA SER A 210 20.76 -5.77 2.18
C SER A 210 19.97 -4.50 1.92
N SER A 211 19.91 -4.12 0.65
CA SER A 211 19.19 -2.94 0.21
C SER A 211 17.78 -3.21 -0.29
N ASP A 212 17.43 -4.50 -0.43
CA ASP A 212 16.09 -4.93 -0.83
C ASP A 212 15.20 -5.10 0.40
N TRP A 213 14.26 -4.18 0.55
CA TRP A 213 13.30 -4.21 1.63
C TRP A 213 12.28 -5.36 1.48
N LEU A 214 11.98 -5.85 0.27
CA LEU A 214 11.06 -6.99 0.10
C LEU A 214 11.67 -8.25 0.75
N THR A 215 12.91 -8.58 0.40
CA THR A 215 13.64 -9.70 1.01
C THR A 215 13.80 -9.54 2.54
N TYR A 216 13.93 -8.31 3.05
CA TYR A 216 13.97 -8.08 4.50
C TYR A 216 12.64 -8.43 5.18
N LEU A 217 11.49 -8.12 4.56
CA LEU A 217 10.18 -8.45 5.15
C LEU A 217 9.92 -9.96 5.24
N ASP A 218 10.56 -10.76 4.38
CA ASP A 218 10.38 -12.21 4.37
C ASP A 218 10.79 -12.88 5.67
N GLN A 219 11.76 -12.27 6.37
CA GLN A 219 12.25 -12.73 7.68
C GLN A 219 11.16 -12.67 8.77
N PHE A 220 10.10 -11.91 8.53
CA PHE A 220 9.04 -11.64 9.50
C PHE A 220 7.68 -12.24 9.10
N HIS A 221 7.64 -13.16 8.13
CA HIS A 221 6.38 -13.77 7.69
C HIS A 221 5.71 -14.63 8.78
N PRO A 222 4.38 -14.50 8.99
CA PRO A 222 3.50 -13.51 8.38
C PRO A 222 3.58 -12.14 9.06
N LEU A 223 3.69 -11.09 8.25
CA LEU A 223 3.65 -9.70 8.66
C LEU A 223 2.17 -9.28 8.77
N ASN A 224 1.65 -9.29 9.99
CA ASN A 224 0.27 -8.88 10.25
C ASN A 224 0.21 -7.37 10.46
N ILE A 225 -0.18 -6.63 9.43
CA ILE A 225 -0.49 -5.20 9.52
C ILE A 225 -1.97 -5.06 9.92
N PRO A 226 -2.31 -4.75 11.18
CA PRO A 226 -3.66 -4.35 11.51
C PRO A 226 -3.97 -3.08 10.73
N ILE A 227 -5.11 -3.13 10.05
CA ILE A 227 -5.58 -2.11 9.15
C ILE A 227 -6.49 -1.16 9.91
#